data_AF-A0AAU3PCF7-F1
#
_entry.id   AF-A0AAU3PCF7-F1
#
_cell.length_a   1.000
_cell.length_b   1.000
_cell.length_c   1.000
_cell.angle_alpha   90.00
_cell.angle_beta   90.00
_cell.angle_gamma   90.00
#
_symmetry.space_group_name_H-M   'P 1'
#
loop_
_entity.id
_entity.type
_entity.pdbx_description
1 polymer ?
#
loop_
_entity_poly.entity_id
_entity_poly.type
_entity_poly.pdbx_seq_one_letter_code
_entity_poly.pdbx_strand_id
1 'polypeptide(L)'
;MNQGNQAIGNTGGTNQGNQAVGTGGRVNQGNQAIGNTGGTNQGNQAVGTGGRVNQGNQAIGGTGGTNQGNQAIGNTGGTNQGNQAVGTGGRVNQGNQAIGGTGGTNQGNQAIGNTGGTNQGNQAVGTGGRVNQGNQAIGGTGGTNQGNQAIGNTGGTNQGNQAVGTGGTVNQGNQAIGNTGGTNQGNQAIGNTGGTNQGNQAVGGTGGTNQGNQAIGNTGGTNQGNQAVGGTGGTNQGNQAIG
;
A
#
# COMPACT_ATOMS: atom_id res chain seq x y z
N MET A 1 -45.27 5.83 30.12
CA MET A 1 -44.33 6.68 29.35
C MET A 1 -42.96 6.02 29.37
N ASN A 2 -42.32 5.96 28.21
CA ASN A 2 -41.24 5.03 27.83
C ASN A 2 -39.88 5.44 28.44
N GLN A 3 -39.58 5.03 29.67
CA GLN A 3 -38.37 5.44 30.42
C GLN A 3 -37.11 4.60 30.12
N GLY A 4 -37.12 3.67 29.14
CA GLY A 4 -35.98 2.80 28.82
C GLY A 4 -35.25 3.07 27.50
N ASN A 5 -35.75 3.97 26.65
CA ASN A 5 -35.30 4.04 25.26
C ASN A 5 -34.20 5.07 24.97
N GLN A 6 -34.09 6.14 25.77
CA GLN A 6 -33.14 7.23 25.52
C GLN A 6 -32.53 7.73 26.82
N ALA A 7 -31.21 7.88 26.83
CA ALA A 7 -30.44 8.44 27.94
C ALA A 7 -29.54 9.57 27.42
N ILE A 8 -29.67 10.77 28.01
CA ILE A 8 -28.94 11.98 27.64
C ILE A 8 -28.18 12.49 28.87
N GLY A 9 -26.92 12.91 28.72
CA GLY A 9 -26.20 13.55 29.83
C GLY A 9 -24.90 14.23 29.42
N ASN A 10 -24.53 15.23 30.21
CA ASN A 10 -23.70 16.34 29.72
C ASN A 10 -22.25 16.34 30.25
N THR A 11 -21.94 15.74 31.40
CA THR A 11 -20.57 15.59 31.95
C THR A 11 -20.47 14.44 32.97
N GLY A 12 -19.40 13.63 32.88
CA GLY A 12 -19.03 12.60 33.87
C GLY A 12 -19.91 11.33 33.90
N GLY A 13 -19.33 10.20 34.33
CA GLY A 13 -20.04 8.93 34.60
C GLY A 13 -20.40 8.08 33.38
N THR A 14 -21.38 7.19 33.54
CA THR A 14 -21.89 6.28 32.50
C THR A 14 -23.28 6.70 32.03
N ASN A 15 -23.54 6.65 30.73
CA ASN A 15 -24.86 6.76 30.10
C ASN A 15 -25.31 5.38 29.66
N GLN A 16 -26.42 4.88 30.16
CA GLN A 16 -26.91 3.57 29.75
C GLN A 16 -28.36 3.66 29.28
N GLY A 17 -28.61 3.18 28.06
CA GLY A 17 -29.94 3.14 27.46
C GLY A 17 -29.89 2.56 26.05
N ASN A 18 -31.03 2.20 25.47
CA ASN A 18 -31.06 1.70 24.08
C ASN A 18 -30.42 2.71 23.10
N GLN A 19 -30.68 3.99 23.32
CA GLN A 19 -29.97 5.13 22.70
C GLN A 19 -29.31 5.97 23.79
N ALA A 20 -27.98 6.07 23.77
CA ALA A 20 -27.18 6.80 24.74
C ALA A 20 -26.43 7.96 24.06
N VAL A 21 -26.79 9.19 24.38
CA VAL A 21 -26.18 10.42 23.83
C VAL A 21 -25.49 11.21 24.94
N GLY A 22 -24.21 11.58 24.75
CA GLY A 22 -23.53 12.36 25.78
C GLY A 22 -22.27 13.11 25.33
N THR A 23 -21.95 14.15 26.10
CA THR A 23 -20.78 15.02 25.88
C THR A 23 -19.76 14.86 27.02
N GLY A 24 -18.46 15.08 26.73
CA GLY A 24 -17.38 15.26 27.72
C GLY A 24 -17.04 14.09 28.66
N GLY A 25 -16.01 13.30 28.32
CA GLY A 25 -15.33 12.38 29.27
C GLY A 25 -16.19 11.21 29.79
N ARG A 26 -17.27 10.88 29.08
CA ARG A 26 -18.29 9.91 29.48
C ARG A 26 -18.11 8.53 28.83
N VAL A 27 -18.63 7.49 29.45
CA VAL A 27 -18.95 6.22 28.78
C VAL A 27 -20.42 6.24 28.33
N ASN A 28 -20.71 6.17 27.03
CA ASN A 28 -22.06 5.94 26.52
C ASN A 28 -22.22 4.46 26.14
N GLN A 29 -23.19 3.77 26.70
CA GLN A 29 -23.45 2.33 26.48
C GLN A 29 -24.89 2.10 26.04
N GLY A 30 -25.08 1.49 24.87
CA GLY A 30 -26.40 1.26 24.30
C GLY A 30 -26.36 0.51 22.98
N ASN A 31 -27.51 0.24 22.36
CA ASN A 31 -27.50 -0.22 20.97
C ASN A 31 -26.97 0.87 20.03
N GLN A 32 -27.31 2.13 20.32
CA GLN A 32 -26.75 3.32 19.68
C GLN A 32 -26.08 4.20 20.75
N ALA A 33 -24.78 4.44 20.61
CA ALA A 33 -23.99 5.26 21.52
C ALA A 33 -23.33 6.41 20.77
N ILE A 34 -23.65 7.66 21.13
CA ILE A 34 -23.22 8.87 20.42
C ILE A 34 -22.54 9.85 21.39
N GLY A 35 -21.41 10.44 20.98
CA GLY A 35 -20.86 11.57 21.74
C GLY A 35 -19.81 12.45 21.05
N ASN A 36 -19.61 13.65 21.61
CA ASN A 36 -18.98 14.76 20.87
C ASN A 36 -17.53 15.12 21.23
N THR A 37 -17.01 14.74 22.41
CA THR A 37 -15.61 15.00 22.85
C THR A 37 -15.20 14.12 24.02
N GLY A 38 -14.08 13.39 23.91
CA GLY A 38 -13.50 12.55 24.98
C GLY A 38 -14.37 11.38 25.47
N GLY A 39 -13.76 10.32 26.01
CA GLY A 39 -14.46 9.15 26.56
C GLY A 39 -14.72 8.01 25.56
N THR A 40 -15.68 7.13 25.89
CA THR A 40 -15.93 5.86 25.19
C THR A 40 -17.39 5.73 24.77
N ASN A 41 -17.67 5.32 23.53
CA ASN A 41 -19.00 4.89 23.09
C ASN A 41 -18.96 3.37 22.85
N GLN A 42 -19.84 2.61 23.50
CA GLN A 42 -19.96 1.15 23.38
C GLN A 42 -21.37 0.77 22.93
N GLY A 43 -21.48 0.06 21.81
CA GLY A 43 -22.79 -0.36 21.32
C GLY A 43 -22.76 -1.09 19.99
N ASN A 44 -23.92 -1.49 19.46
CA ASN A 44 -23.97 -2.00 18.09
C ASN A 44 -23.54 -0.93 17.08
N GLN A 45 -23.96 0.31 17.31
CA GLN A 45 -23.53 1.51 16.58
C GLN A 45 -22.90 2.50 17.57
N ALA A 46 -21.61 2.78 17.41
CA ALA A 46 -20.86 3.72 18.22
C ALA A 46 -20.34 4.88 17.35
N VAL A 47 -20.76 6.12 17.65
CA VAL A 47 -20.45 7.31 16.85
C VAL A 47 -19.80 8.39 17.71
N GLY A 48 -18.62 8.85 17.33
CA GLY A 48 -17.85 9.83 18.09
C GLY A 48 -17.20 10.90 17.22
N THR A 49 -17.24 12.16 17.66
CA THR A 49 -16.37 13.21 17.13
C THR A 49 -15.28 13.52 18.17
N GLY A 50 -13.99 13.47 17.83
CA GLY A 50 -12.91 14.00 18.69
C GLY A 50 -12.40 13.11 19.85
N GLY A 51 -11.22 12.49 19.69
CA GLY A 51 -10.40 11.95 20.79
C GLY A 51 -11.07 10.84 21.63
N ARG A 52 -11.83 9.96 20.98
CA ARG A 52 -12.70 8.94 21.62
C ARG A 52 -12.27 7.51 21.32
N VAL A 53 -12.78 6.58 22.13
CA VAL A 53 -12.86 5.15 21.76
C VAL A 53 -14.31 4.84 21.35
N ASN A 54 -14.53 4.41 20.11
CA ASN A 54 -15.81 3.88 19.66
C ASN A 54 -15.67 2.36 19.50
N GLN A 55 -16.49 1.58 20.21
CA GLN A 55 -16.47 0.12 20.21
C GLN A 55 -17.84 -0.41 19.82
N GLY A 56 -17.92 -1.19 18.75
CA GLY A 56 -19.20 -1.72 18.29
C GLY A 56 -19.15 -2.53 17.01
N ASN A 57 -20.28 -3.07 16.55
CA ASN A 57 -20.33 -3.68 15.22
C ASN A 57 -20.01 -2.65 14.13
N GLN A 58 -20.53 -1.43 14.29
CA GLN A 58 -20.20 -0.26 13.50
C GLN A 58 -19.62 0.83 14.42
N ALA A 59 -18.36 1.19 14.21
CA ALA A 59 -17.67 2.23 14.97
C ALA A 59 -17.25 3.37 14.02
N ILE A 60 -17.77 4.57 14.24
CA ILE A 60 -17.56 5.74 13.38
C ILE A 60 -16.92 6.87 14.20
N GLY A 61 -15.74 7.32 13.77
CA GLY A 61 -14.97 8.37 14.44
C GLY A 61 -14.65 9.56 13.54
N GLY A 62 -14.74 10.77 14.09
CA GLY A 62 -14.27 12.00 13.43
C GLY A 62 -12.74 12.15 13.49
N THR A 63 -12.28 13.04 14.38
CA THR A 63 -10.86 13.38 14.52
C THR A 63 -10.20 12.69 15.73
N GLY A 64 -9.10 11.97 15.51
CA GLY A 64 -8.33 11.28 16.55
C GLY A 64 -9.10 10.14 17.23
N GLY A 65 -8.40 9.38 18.07
CA GLY A 65 -9.00 8.27 18.84
C GLY A 65 -8.94 6.90 18.15
N THR A 66 -9.72 5.95 18.66
CA THR A 66 -9.73 4.55 18.22
C THR A 66 -11.15 4.10 17.89
N ASN A 67 -11.38 3.55 16.70
CA ASN A 67 -12.63 2.89 16.33
C ASN A 67 -12.37 1.38 16.24
N GLN A 68 -13.12 0.57 16.99
CA GLN A 68 -12.99 -0.89 17.03
C GLN A 68 -14.33 -1.54 16.70
N GLY A 69 -14.36 -2.40 15.68
CA GLY A 69 -15.59 -3.04 15.28
C GLY A 69 -15.52 -3.98 14.08
N ASN A 70 -16.63 -4.56 13.65
CA ASN A 70 -16.65 -5.26 12.36
C ASN A 70 -16.41 -4.29 11.21
N GLN A 71 -17.02 -3.10 11.31
CA GLN A 71 -16.78 -1.96 10.44
C GLN A 71 -16.29 -0.77 11.27
N ALA A 72 -15.05 -0.35 11.04
CA ALA A 72 -14.43 0.78 11.71
C ALA A 72 -14.11 1.88 10.69
N ILE A 73 -14.75 3.05 10.83
CA ILE A 73 -14.63 4.17 9.88
C ILE A 73 -14.12 5.39 10.62
N GLY A 74 -13.18 6.13 10.04
CA GLY A 74 -13.03 7.51 10.47
C GLY A 74 -12.35 8.47 9.50
N ASN A 75 -12.42 9.76 9.87
CA ASN A 75 -11.97 10.87 9.04
C ASN A 75 -10.48 11.19 9.23
N THR A 76 -10.06 11.85 10.32
CA THR A 76 -8.67 12.37 10.46
C THR A 76 -7.96 11.87 11.72
N GLY A 77 -6.76 11.30 11.59
CA GLY A 77 -5.95 10.85 12.74
C GLY A 77 -6.53 9.64 13.49
N GLY A 78 -5.66 8.90 14.20
CA GLY A 78 -6.07 7.78 15.06
C GLY A 78 -6.05 6.40 14.39
N THR A 79 -6.77 5.45 15.01
CA THR A 79 -6.70 4.01 14.68
C THR A 79 -8.09 3.45 14.38
N ASN A 80 -8.24 2.74 13.26
CA ASN A 80 -9.42 1.94 12.95
C ASN A 80 -9.03 0.45 12.96
N GLN A 81 -9.72 -0.36 13.75
CA GLN A 81 -9.48 -1.79 13.88
C GLN A 81 -10.77 -2.57 13.62
N GLY A 82 -10.76 -3.47 12.65
CA GLY A 82 -11.94 -4.25 12.33
C GLY A 82 -11.80 -5.19 11.15
N ASN A 83 -12.85 -5.95 10.81
CA ASN A 83 -12.83 -6.74 9.58
C ASN A 83 -12.71 -5.83 8.35
N GLN A 84 -13.41 -4.70 8.37
CA GLN A 84 -13.30 -3.60 7.42
C GLN A 84 -12.90 -2.33 8.16
N ALA A 85 -11.70 -1.81 7.87
CA ALA A 85 -11.19 -0.59 8.46
C ALA A 85 -10.97 0.47 7.36
N VAL A 86 -11.64 1.62 7.46
CA VAL A 86 -11.62 2.70 6.45
C VAL A 86 -11.21 4.03 7.09
N GLY A 87 -10.21 4.69 6.50
CA GLY A 87 -9.68 5.96 7.00
C GLY A 87 -9.29 6.92 5.90
N THR A 88 -9.51 8.24 6.06
CA THR A 88 -9.19 9.21 4.99
C THR A 88 -7.89 10.01 5.19
N GLY A 89 -7.37 10.17 6.42
CA GLY A 89 -6.08 10.84 6.63
C GLY A 89 -5.32 10.50 7.91
N GLY A 90 -4.00 10.27 7.80
CA GLY A 90 -3.05 10.17 8.93
C GLY A 90 -3.35 9.05 9.93
N ARG A 91 -3.75 7.87 9.46
CA ARG A 91 -4.35 6.79 10.27
C ARG A 91 -3.53 5.51 10.31
N VAL A 92 -3.83 4.68 11.29
CA VAL A 92 -3.59 3.22 11.23
C VAL A 92 -4.94 2.54 10.96
N ASN A 93 -5.08 1.86 9.82
CA ASN A 93 -6.22 0.98 9.54
C ASN A 93 -5.74 -0.47 9.62
N GLN A 94 -6.35 -1.27 10.50
CA GLN A 94 -6.01 -2.67 10.72
C GLN A 94 -7.24 -3.55 10.51
N GLY A 95 -7.14 -4.53 9.62
CA GLY A 95 -8.28 -5.40 9.33
C GLY A 95 -8.06 -6.44 8.24
N ASN A 96 -9.07 -7.25 7.95
CA ASN A 96 -8.99 -8.11 6.76
C ASN A 96 -8.95 -7.27 5.49
N GLN A 97 -9.75 -6.20 5.45
CA GLN A 97 -9.70 -5.15 4.44
C GLN A 97 -9.40 -3.81 5.12
N ALA A 98 -8.26 -3.22 4.78
CA ALA A 98 -7.83 -1.93 5.29
C ALA A 98 -7.71 -0.93 4.12
N ILE A 99 -8.51 0.13 4.15
CA ILE A 99 -8.55 1.16 3.10
C ILE A 99 -8.16 2.51 3.70
N GLY A 100 -7.10 3.12 3.19
CA GLY A 100 -6.59 4.42 3.63
C GLY A 100 -6.55 5.47 2.52
N GLY A 101 -6.86 6.71 2.87
CA GLY A 101 -6.70 7.88 2.02
C GLY A 101 -5.25 8.38 1.99
N THR A 102 -5.01 9.54 2.60
CA THR A 102 -3.70 10.23 2.56
C THR A 102 -2.85 9.94 3.79
N GLY A 103 -1.65 9.41 3.58
CA GLY A 103 -0.69 9.06 4.63
C GLY A 103 -1.17 7.93 5.55
N GLY A 104 -0.31 7.54 6.50
CA GLY A 104 -0.62 6.50 7.48
C GLY A 104 -0.23 5.08 7.06
N THR A 105 -0.76 4.09 7.78
CA THR A 105 -0.47 2.66 7.61
C THR A 105 -1.77 1.87 7.47
N ASN A 106 -1.89 1.08 6.41
CA ASN A 106 -2.96 0.10 6.23
C ASN A 106 -2.37 -1.30 6.36
N GLN A 107 -2.91 -2.10 7.28
CA GLN A 107 -2.45 -3.46 7.58
C GLN A 107 -3.61 -4.42 7.44
N GLY A 108 -3.47 -5.43 6.59
CA GLY A 108 -4.52 -6.42 6.39
C GLY A 108 -4.26 -7.48 5.35
N ASN A 109 -5.20 -8.41 5.14
CA ASN A 109 -5.08 -9.34 4.00
C ASN A 109 -5.11 -8.57 2.68
N GLN A 110 -5.98 -7.56 2.59
CA GLN A 110 -6.04 -6.59 1.51
C GLN A 110 -5.84 -5.18 2.09
N ALA A 111 -4.74 -4.54 1.72
CA ALA A 111 -4.40 -3.19 2.14
C ALA A 111 -4.37 -2.26 0.91
N ILE A 112 -5.23 -1.26 0.88
CA ILE A 112 -5.38 -0.32 -0.24
C ILE A 112 -5.15 1.10 0.26
N GLY A 113 -4.41 1.92 -0.49
CA GLY A 113 -4.55 3.34 -0.29
C GLY A 113 -4.12 4.25 -1.42
N ASN A 114 -4.50 5.52 -1.29
CA ASN A 114 -4.39 6.51 -2.36
C ASN A 114 -3.01 7.19 -2.40
N THR A 115 -2.68 8.07 -1.43
CA THR A 115 -1.45 8.88 -1.51
C THR A 115 -0.61 8.81 -0.24
N GLY A 116 0.69 8.51 -0.35
CA GLY A 116 1.64 8.47 0.76
C GLY A 116 1.37 7.35 1.79
N GLY A 117 2.39 6.98 2.57
CA GLY A 117 2.28 6.00 3.65
C GLY A 117 2.58 4.55 3.23
N THR A 118 2.12 3.60 4.05
CA THR A 118 2.49 2.18 3.97
C THR A 118 1.26 1.29 3.87
N ASN A 119 1.23 0.36 2.91
CA ASN A 119 0.26 -0.72 2.83
C ASN A 119 0.99 -2.06 3.07
N GLN A 120 0.51 -2.85 4.02
CA GLN A 120 1.07 -4.14 4.40
C GLN A 120 0.00 -5.21 4.35
N GLY A 121 0.22 -6.27 3.58
CA GLY A 121 -0.75 -7.34 3.46
C GLY A 121 -0.40 -8.47 2.51
N ASN A 122 -1.29 -9.45 2.34
CA ASN A 122 -1.11 -10.44 1.27
C ASN A 122 -1.21 -9.76 -0.10
N GLN A 123 -2.16 -8.83 -0.24
CA GLN A 123 -2.31 -7.92 -1.38
C GLN A 123 -2.21 -6.48 -0.88
N ALA A 124 -1.19 -5.76 -1.34
CA ALA A 124 -0.95 -4.36 -1.02
C ALA A 124 -1.01 -3.51 -2.30
N VAL A 125 -1.92 -2.54 -2.35
CA VAL A 125 -2.16 -1.70 -3.54
C VAL A 125 -2.06 -0.22 -3.19
N GLY A 126 -1.26 0.54 -3.95
CA GLY A 126 -1.06 1.97 -3.73
C GLY A 126 -0.89 2.76 -5.03
N THR A 127 -1.41 3.99 -5.11
CA THR A 127 -1.35 4.78 -6.36
C THR A 127 -0.23 5.82 -6.40
N GLY A 128 0.31 6.30 -5.27
CA GLY A 128 1.44 7.25 -5.30
C GLY A 128 2.27 7.38 -4.02
N GLY A 129 3.61 7.43 -4.18
CA GLY A 129 4.58 7.78 -3.12
C GLY A 129 4.56 6.87 -1.89
N ARG A 130 4.32 5.56 -2.10
CA ARG A 130 4.02 4.58 -1.04
C ARG A 130 5.07 3.51 -0.88
N VAL A 131 5.03 2.84 0.27
CA VAL A 131 5.60 1.50 0.46
C VAL A 131 4.45 0.50 0.43
N ASN A 132 4.43 -0.41 -0.55
CA ASN A 132 3.52 -1.55 -0.57
C ASN A 132 4.33 -2.82 -0.28
N GLN A 133 3.95 -3.55 0.76
CA GLN A 133 4.62 -4.77 1.21
C GLN A 133 3.62 -5.93 1.25
N GLY A 134 3.91 -7.00 0.53
CA GLY A 134 3.04 -8.16 0.51
C GLY A 134 3.46 -9.28 -0.41
N ASN A 135 2.69 -10.37 -0.47
CA ASN A 135 2.93 -11.39 -1.51
C ASN A 135 2.74 -10.79 -2.91
N GLN A 136 1.73 -9.94 -3.05
CA GLN A 136 1.40 -9.16 -4.24
C GLN A 136 1.45 -7.67 -3.86
N ALA A 137 2.43 -6.94 -4.37
CA ALA A 137 2.58 -5.51 -4.12
C ALA A 137 2.44 -4.74 -5.45
N ILE A 138 1.43 -3.87 -5.55
CA ILE A 138 1.12 -3.11 -6.76
C ILE A 138 1.18 -1.61 -6.45
N GLY A 139 2.04 -0.90 -7.16
CA GLY A 139 2.24 0.54 -7.03
C GLY A 139 1.96 1.30 -8.32
N GLY A 140 1.44 2.51 -8.18
CA GLY A 140 1.33 3.49 -9.27
C GLY A 140 2.65 4.24 -9.49
N THR A 141 2.64 5.54 -9.21
CA THR A 141 3.77 6.44 -9.48
C THR A 141 4.67 6.61 -8.25
N GLY A 142 5.96 6.28 -8.40
CA GLY A 142 6.96 6.40 -7.35
C GLY A 142 6.74 5.44 -6.18
N GLY A 143 7.70 5.42 -5.26
CA GLY A 143 7.64 4.58 -4.05
C GLY A 143 8.35 3.23 -4.20
N THR A 144 7.98 2.28 -3.35
CA THR A 144 8.61 0.97 -3.24
C THR A 144 7.56 -0.13 -3.11
N ASN A 145 7.59 -1.11 -4.01
CA ASN A 145 6.79 -2.33 -3.94
C ASN A 145 7.70 -3.50 -3.58
N GLN A 146 7.38 -4.22 -2.52
CA GLN A 146 8.17 -5.35 -2.00
C GLN A 146 7.28 -6.58 -1.88
N GLY A 147 7.64 -7.67 -2.54
CA GLY A 147 6.85 -8.88 -2.50
C GLY A 147 7.36 -10.06 -3.31
N ASN A 148 6.60 -11.16 -3.35
CA ASN A 148 6.91 -12.23 -4.30
C ASN A 148 6.69 -11.75 -5.73
N GLN A 149 5.59 -11.01 -5.94
CA GLN A 149 5.31 -10.27 -7.17
C GLN A 149 5.19 -8.79 -6.82
N ALA A 150 6.08 -7.97 -7.39
CA ALA A 150 6.12 -6.52 -7.22
C ALA A 150 5.92 -5.84 -8.57
N ILE A 151 4.86 -5.04 -8.71
CA ILE A 151 4.47 -4.38 -9.95
C ILE A 151 4.41 -2.87 -9.73
N GLY A 152 5.09 -2.09 -10.57
CA GLY A 152 5.08 -0.63 -10.51
C GLY A 152 4.84 0.01 -11.87
N ASN A 153 4.10 1.12 -11.90
CA ASN A 153 3.87 1.85 -13.13
C ASN A 153 5.04 2.77 -13.48
N THR A 154 5.25 3.88 -12.79
CA THR A 154 6.22 4.90 -13.24
C THR A 154 7.09 5.39 -12.12
N GLY A 155 8.40 5.28 -12.27
CA GLY A 155 9.37 5.65 -11.24
C GLY A 155 9.25 4.83 -9.95
N GLY A 156 10.33 4.78 -9.18
CA GLY A 156 10.38 4.01 -7.93
C GLY A 156 11.01 2.62 -8.10
N THR A 157 10.79 1.77 -7.10
CA THR A 157 11.50 0.48 -6.97
C THR A 157 10.53 -0.68 -6.77
N ASN A 158 10.69 -1.75 -7.54
CA ASN A 158 10.00 -3.03 -7.34
C ASN A 158 11.04 -4.08 -6.93
N GLN A 159 10.81 -4.75 -5.80
CA GLN A 159 11.70 -5.79 -5.27
C GLN A 159 10.92 -7.06 -5.03
N GLY A 160 11.36 -8.17 -5.64
CA GLY A 160 10.66 -9.44 -5.47
C GLY A 160 11.24 -10.60 -6.25
N ASN A 161 10.62 -11.78 -6.15
CA ASN A 161 11.00 -12.88 -7.05
C ASN A 161 10.71 -12.51 -8.51
N GLN A 162 9.56 -11.87 -8.74
CA GLN A 162 9.19 -11.25 -10.00
C GLN A 162 8.95 -9.76 -9.77
N ALA A 163 9.77 -8.92 -10.39
CA ALA A 163 9.67 -7.48 -10.34
C ALA A 163 9.37 -6.94 -11.73
N VAL A 164 8.25 -6.23 -11.89
CA VAL A 164 7.80 -5.69 -13.18
C VAL A 164 7.56 -4.20 -13.05
N GLY A 165 8.17 -3.43 -13.93
CA GLY A 165 8.06 -1.99 -13.94
C GLY A 165 7.80 -1.41 -15.33
N THR A 166 7.08 -0.30 -15.39
CA THR A 166 7.08 0.55 -16.58
C THR A 166 7.91 1.82 -16.32
N GLY A 167 8.16 2.64 -17.35
CA GLY A 167 8.82 3.96 -17.27
C GLY A 167 9.75 4.27 -16.07
N GLY A 168 11.06 4.18 -16.25
CA GLY A 168 12.05 4.73 -15.30
C GLY A 168 12.06 4.07 -13.92
N THR A 169 11.66 2.80 -13.83
CA THR A 169 11.62 2.01 -12.59
C THR A 169 12.92 1.23 -12.36
N VAL A 170 13.19 0.93 -11.09
CA VAL A 170 14.22 -0.04 -10.69
C VAL A 170 13.53 -1.34 -10.30
N ASN A 171 13.74 -2.41 -11.08
CA ASN A 171 13.20 -3.74 -10.81
C ASN A 171 14.32 -4.65 -10.34
N GLN A 172 14.18 -5.27 -9.17
CA GLN A 172 15.17 -6.17 -8.58
C GLN A 172 14.53 -7.50 -8.23
N GLY A 173 15.07 -8.61 -8.74
CA GLY A 173 14.49 -9.92 -8.49
C GLY A 173 15.16 -11.09 -9.18
N ASN A 174 14.58 -12.29 -9.05
CA ASN A 174 15.02 -13.41 -9.90
C ASN A 174 14.68 -13.14 -11.37
N GLN A 175 13.47 -12.60 -11.60
CA GLN A 175 13.03 -12.07 -12.88
C GLN A 175 12.71 -10.58 -12.71
N ALA A 176 13.44 -9.74 -13.42
CA ALA A 176 13.26 -8.29 -13.43
C ALA A 176 12.91 -7.84 -14.85
N ILE A 177 11.73 -7.24 -15.03
CA ILE A 177 11.20 -6.86 -16.35
C ILE A 177 10.85 -5.36 -16.36
N GLY A 178 11.39 -4.64 -17.34
CA GLY A 178 11.14 -3.22 -17.55
C GLY A 178 10.71 -2.90 -18.98
N ASN A 179 9.80 -1.96 -19.16
CA ASN A 179 9.40 -1.53 -20.50
C ASN A 179 10.28 -0.39 -21.07
N THR A 180 10.41 0.73 -20.35
CA THR A 180 11.07 1.93 -20.90
C THR A 180 11.97 2.58 -19.87
N GLY A 181 13.26 2.68 -20.17
CA GLY A 181 14.28 3.21 -19.26
C GLY A 181 14.37 2.45 -17.94
N GLY A 182 15.12 2.99 -16.98
CA GLY A 182 15.27 2.39 -15.66
C GLY A 182 16.34 1.30 -15.59
N THR A 183 16.23 0.44 -14.58
CA THR A 183 17.22 -0.60 -14.30
C THR A 183 16.55 -1.89 -13.89
N ASN A 184 16.86 -2.99 -14.57
CA ASN A 184 16.42 -4.33 -14.21
C ASN A 184 17.63 -5.14 -13.72
N GLN A 185 17.57 -5.66 -12.50
CA GLN A 185 18.64 -6.46 -11.90
C GLN A 185 18.10 -7.82 -11.46
N GLY A 186 18.69 -8.90 -11.95
CA GLY A 186 18.25 -10.24 -11.59
C GLY A 186 18.96 -11.39 -12.26
N ASN A 187 18.55 -12.61 -11.99
CA ASN A 187 19.05 -13.76 -12.77
C ASN A 187 18.66 -13.62 -14.25
N GLN A 188 17.42 -13.20 -14.48
CA GLN A 188 16.90 -12.79 -15.79
C GLN A 188 16.46 -11.33 -15.72
N ALA A 189 17.15 -10.46 -16.46
CA ALA A 189 16.84 -9.05 -16.57
C ALA A 189 16.42 -8.73 -18.01
N ILE A 190 15.20 -8.23 -18.20
CA ILE A 190 14.60 -7.99 -19.51
C ILE A 190 14.15 -6.54 -19.62
N GLY A 191 14.62 -5.83 -20.64
CA GLY A 191 14.23 -4.46 -20.94
C GLY A 191 13.78 -4.30 -22.40
N ASN A 192 12.74 -3.51 -22.66
CA ASN A 192 12.28 -3.30 -24.03
C ASN A 192 12.92 -2.07 -24.72
N THR A 193 12.98 -0.91 -24.07
CA THR A 193 13.55 0.31 -24.68
C THR A 193 14.39 1.13 -23.69
N GLY A 194 15.68 1.28 -23.98
CA GLY A 194 16.63 2.02 -23.14
C GLY A 194 16.82 1.44 -21.73
N GLY A 195 17.64 2.11 -20.92
CA GLY A 195 17.92 1.67 -19.55
C GLY A 195 19.02 0.61 -19.46
N THR A 196 19.09 -0.06 -18.32
CA THR A 196 20.15 -1.04 -17.99
C THR A 196 19.55 -2.35 -17.52
N ASN A 197 19.94 -3.46 -18.15
CA ASN A 197 19.62 -4.82 -17.71
C ASN A 197 20.89 -5.49 -17.20
N GLN A 198 20.88 -5.99 -15.97
CA GLN A 198 22.01 -6.63 -15.32
C GLN A 198 21.62 -7.99 -14.76
N GLY A 199 22.32 -9.05 -15.18
CA GLY A 199 21.98 -10.40 -14.72
C GLY A 199 22.83 -11.52 -15.27
N ASN A 200 22.48 -12.76 -14.94
CA ASN A 200 23.08 -13.90 -15.64
C ASN A 200 22.67 -13.91 -17.11
N GLN A 201 21.39 -13.62 -17.36
CA GLN A 201 20.82 -13.37 -18.68
C GLN A 201 20.25 -11.96 -18.72
N ALA A 202 20.84 -11.09 -19.54
CA ALA A 202 20.38 -9.73 -19.76
C ALA A 202 19.90 -9.57 -21.21
N VAL A 203 18.64 -9.22 -21.40
CA VAL A 203 18.00 -9.10 -22.72
C VAL A 203 17.42 -7.71 -22.90
N GLY A 204 17.82 -7.03 -23.98
CA GLY A 204 17.34 -5.71 -24.36
C GLY A 204 16.69 -5.68 -25.74
N GLY A 205 15.65 -4.88 -25.92
CA GLY A 205 15.09 -4.57 -27.23
C GLY A 205 15.90 -3.50 -27.96
N THR A 206 15.54 -2.24 -27.73
CA THR A 206 16.08 -1.07 -28.45
C THR A 206 16.87 -0.14 -27.53
N GLY A 207 18.16 0.06 -27.82
CA GLY A 207 19.06 0.93 -27.05
C GLY A 207 19.32 0.47 -25.62
N GLY A 208 20.13 1.22 -24.87
CA GLY A 208 20.47 0.89 -23.48
C GLY A 208 21.67 -0.06 -23.35
N THR A 209 21.81 -0.66 -22.16
CA THR A 209 22.95 -1.50 -21.79
C THR A 209 22.50 -2.84 -21.22
N ASN A 210 22.97 -3.94 -21.78
CA ASN A 210 22.79 -5.29 -21.25
C ASN A 210 24.12 -5.81 -20.70
N GLN A 211 24.14 -6.23 -19.44
CA GLN A 211 25.35 -6.71 -18.75
C GLN A 211 25.08 -8.06 -18.11
N GLY A 212 25.86 -9.09 -18.48
CA GLY A 212 25.68 -10.41 -17.91
C GLY A 212 26.60 -11.49 -18.44
N ASN A 213 26.40 -12.74 -18.00
CA ASN A 213 27.09 -13.88 -18.63
C ASN A 213 26.63 -14.03 -20.09
N GLN A 214 25.33 -13.87 -20.31
CA GLN A 214 24.70 -13.78 -21.62
C GLN A 214 24.02 -12.42 -21.75
N ALA A 215 24.49 -11.59 -22.68
CA ALA A 215 23.93 -10.28 -22.99
C ALA A 215 23.41 -10.25 -24.42
N ILE A 216 22.12 -10.00 -24.60
CA ILE A 216 21.44 -10.02 -25.91
C ILE A 216 20.74 -8.69 -26.15
N GLY A 217 20.98 -8.06 -27.31
CA GLY A 217 20.31 -6.82 -27.72
C GLY A 217 19.87 -6.85 -29.18
N ASN A 218 18.72 -6.25 -29.52
CA ASN A 218 18.18 -6.30 -30.88
C ASN A 218 18.59 -5.11 -31.76
N THR A 219 18.54 -3.87 -31.25
CA THR A 219 18.80 -2.67 -32.06
C THR A 219 19.42 -1.56 -31.23
N GLY A 220 20.63 -1.11 -31.61
CA GLY A 220 21.37 -0.08 -30.88
C GLY A 220 21.78 -0.50 -29.46
N GLY A 221 22.58 0.33 -28.80
CA GLY A 221 23.00 0.12 -27.41
C GLY A 221 24.26 -0.76 -27.25
N THR A 222 24.48 -1.25 -26.04
CA THR A 222 25.71 -1.95 -25.64
C THR A 222 25.40 -3.28 -24.96
N ASN A 223 25.97 -4.37 -25.46
CA ASN A 223 25.94 -5.68 -24.82
C ASN A 223 27.32 -6.01 -24.25
N GLN A 224 27.40 -6.35 -22.97
CA GLN A 224 28.63 -6.67 -22.26
C GLN A 224 28.48 -8.02 -21.55
N GLY A 225 29.31 -9.01 -21.92
CA GLY A 225 29.25 -10.31 -21.28
C GLY A 225 30.24 -11.34 -21.81
N ASN A 226 30.22 -12.55 -21.22
CA ASN A 226 31.02 -13.66 -21.76
C ASN A 226 30.54 -14.03 -23.17
N GLN A 227 29.22 -14.06 -23.35
CA GLN A 227 28.53 -14.21 -24.62
C GLN A 227 27.71 -12.96 -24.87
N ALA A 228 28.10 -12.18 -25.88
CA ALA A 228 27.41 -10.94 -26.25
C ALA A 228 26.86 -11.07 -27.67
N VAL A 229 25.54 -10.99 -27.82
CA VAL A 229 24.85 -11.03 -29.11
C VAL A 229 24.14 -9.70 -29.32
N GLY A 230 24.51 -8.99 -30.37
CA GLY A 230 23.83 -7.76 -30.76
C GLY A 230 23.16 -7.92 -32.12
N GLY A 231 22.19 -7.05 -32.36
CA GLY A 231 21.69 -6.79 -33.70
C GLY A 231 22.20 -5.45 -34.24
N THR A 232 21.37 -4.81 -35.07
CA THR A 232 21.80 -3.67 -35.89
C THR A 232 22.18 -2.43 -35.06
N GLY A 233 23.29 -1.78 -35.42
CA GLY A 233 23.67 -0.47 -34.90
C GLY A 233 24.12 -0.42 -33.43
N GLY A 234 24.42 -1.58 -32.81
CA GLY A 234 24.89 -1.68 -31.42
C GLY A 234 26.38 -2.03 -31.29
N THR A 235 26.87 -2.05 -30.05
CA THR A 235 28.23 -2.48 -29.68
C THR A 235 28.18 -3.74 -28.83
N ASN A 236 28.97 -4.75 -29.18
CA ASN A 236 29.11 -5.99 -28.41
C ASN A 236 30.52 -6.11 -27.85
N GLN A 237 30.64 -6.37 -26.54
CA GLN A 237 31.90 -6.54 -25.84
C GLN A 237 31.86 -7.85 -25.06
N GLY A 238 32.75 -8.79 -25.41
CA GLY A 238 32.77 -10.09 -24.77
C GLY A 238 33.77 -11.06 -25.36
N ASN A 239 33.99 -12.17 -24.65
CA ASN A 239 34.87 -13.25 -25.11
C ASN A 239 34.34 -13.90 -26.39
N GLN A 240 33.00 -13.97 -26.53
CA GLN A 240 32.29 -14.48 -27.70
C GLN A 240 31.26 -13.43 -28.14
N ALA A 241 31.70 -12.43 -28.90
CA ALA A 241 30.85 -11.38 -29.43
C ALA A 241 30.35 -11.72 -30.85
N ILE A 242 29.04 -11.65 -31.07
CA ILE A 242 28.37 -11.84 -32.36
C ILE A 242 27.55 -10.59 -32.65
N GLY A 243 27.67 -10.03 -33.85
CA GLY A 243 26.98 -8.82 -34.30
C GLY A 243 25.84 -9.08 -35.27
#